data_AF-A0A5N3QYF1-F1
#
_entry.id   AF-A0A5N3QYF1-F1
#
_cell.length_a   1.000
_cell.length_b   1.000
_cell.length_c   1.000
_cell.angle_alpha   90.00
_cell.angle_beta   90.00
_cell.angle_gamma   90.00
#
_symmetry.space_group_name_H-M   'P 1'
#
loop_
_entity.id
_entity.type
_entity.pdbx_description
1 polymer ?
#
loop_
_entity_poly.entity_id
_entity_poly.type
_entity_poly.pdbx_seq_one_letter_code
_entity_poly.pdbx_strand_id
1 'polypeptide(L)'
;MKFYIAVTLAVFLSGCVTTAEKPKKNNLIKEIVAEATLDKLHANGNDLFCVQPEYLACFDITQQQCINDMQENEEFCVAKVEKKLPNKTFDEVDDYSKFYAMCLVTSHVTTHLDKLDQIGPCLKRLELDQDLFRDTLSK
;
A
#
# COMPACT_ATOMS: atom_id res chain seq x y z
N MET A 1 8.30 18.00 -0.68
CA MET A 1 8.33 17.81 -2.15
C MET A 1 6.90 17.89 -2.65
N LYS A 2 6.65 18.56 -3.77
CA LYS A 2 5.31 18.75 -4.33
C LYS A 2 4.99 17.57 -5.25
N PHE A 3 3.98 16.79 -4.89
CA PHE A 3 3.54 15.63 -5.67
C PHE A 3 2.45 16.05 -6.64
N TYR A 4 2.65 15.78 -7.93
CA TYR A 4 1.59 15.84 -8.93
C TYR A 4 1.64 14.53 -9.72
N ILE A 5 0.74 13.61 -9.41
CA ILE A 5 0.54 12.39 -10.17
C ILE A 5 -0.76 12.58 -10.95
N ALA A 6 -0.63 12.91 -12.24
CA ALA A 6 -1.75 12.95 -13.17
C ALA A 6 -1.87 11.59 -13.85
N VAL A 7 -2.66 10.68 -13.28
CA VAL A 7 -3.04 9.43 -13.96
C VAL A 7 -4.19 9.74 -14.90
N THR A 8 -3.91 9.79 -16.19
CA THR A 8 -4.93 9.93 -17.25
C THR A 8 -5.12 8.58 -17.93
N LEU A 9 -6.13 7.81 -17.48
CA LEU A 9 -6.64 6.66 -18.23
C LEU A 9 -7.84 7.12 -19.07
N ALA A 10 -7.59 7.45 -20.33
CA ALA A 10 -8.63 7.73 -21.31
C ALA A 10 -8.98 6.44 -22.07
N VAL A 11 -10.10 5.79 -21.68
CA VAL A 11 -10.73 4.75 -22.51
C VAL A 11 -11.98 5.33 -23.13
N PHE A 12 -11.90 5.55 -24.45
CA PHE A 12 -13.00 5.95 -25.31
C PHE A 12 -14.04 4.82 -25.40
N LEU A 13 -15.26 5.09 -24.93
CA LEU A 13 -16.46 4.35 -25.35
C LEU A 13 -17.49 5.36 -25.85
N SER A 14 -17.56 5.45 -27.18
CA SER A 14 -18.60 6.13 -27.93
C SER A 14 -19.96 5.46 -27.70
N GLY A 15 -20.86 6.15 -27.03
CA GLY A 15 -22.27 5.78 -26.92
C GLY A 15 -23.09 7.00 -26.51
N CYS A 16 -24.05 7.41 -27.36
CA CYS A 16 -24.96 8.52 -27.10
C CYS A 16 -25.77 8.27 -25.83
N VAL A 17 -25.64 9.12 -24.79
CA VAL A 17 -26.66 9.22 -23.74
C VAL A 17 -26.86 10.68 -23.33
N THR A 18 -28.15 11.02 -23.35
CA THR A 18 -28.83 12.24 -22.94
C THR A 18 -28.42 12.81 -21.58
N THR A 19 -28.45 14.14 -21.52
CA THR A 19 -28.66 15.03 -20.36
C THR A 19 -28.75 14.44 -18.94
N ALA A 20 -27.82 14.93 -18.10
CA ALA A 20 -28.02 15.32 -16.69
C ALA A 20 -28.29 14.26 -15.61
N GLU A 21 -27.34 13.36 -15.35
CA GLU A 21 -27.08 12.76 -14.04
C GLU A 21 -25.58 12.45 -13.88
N LYS A 22 -24.76 13.41 -13.41
CA LYS A 22 -23.28 13.23 -13.33
C LYS A 22 -22.61 13.18 -11.94
N PRO A 23 -23.21 13.60 -10.80
CA PRO A 23 -22.47 13.55 -9.52
C PRO A 23 -22.49 12.17 -8.84
N LYS A 24 -23.61 11.43 -8.84
CA LYS A 24 -23.72 10.14 -8.12
C LYS A 24 -22.84 9.04 -8.69
N LYS A 25 -22.76 8.92 -10.02
CA LYS A 25 -21.97 7.87 -10.68
C LYS A 25 -20.47 8.00 -10.44
N ASN A 26 -19.96 9.24 -10.36
CA ASN A 26 -18.53 9.50 -10.14
C ASN A 26 -18.10 9.15 -8.70
N ASN A 27 -18.94 9.47 -7.71
CA ASN A 27 -18.67 9.13 -6.31
C ASN A 27 -18.71 7.62 -6.08
N LEU A 28 -19.68 6.91 -6.67
CA LEU A 28 -19.74 5.44 -6.59
C LEU A 28 -18.49 4.77 -7.21
N ILE A 29 -18.02 5.27 -8.36
CA ILE A 29 -16.78 4.73 -8.98
C ILE A 29 -15.58 4.97 -8.07
N LYS A 30 -15.47 6.16 -7.46
CA LYS A 30 -14.38 6.46 -6.52
C LYS A 30 -14.39 5.55 -5.30
N GLU A 31 -15.56 5.29 -4.72
CA GLU A 31 -15.72 4.38 -3.58
C GLU A 31 -15.32 2.95 -3.96
N ILE A 32 -15.76 2.44 -5.11
CA ILE A 32 -15.36 1.12 -5.61
C ILE A 32 -13.85 1.03 -5.82
N VAL A 33 -13.23 2.07 -6.40
CA VAL A 33 -11.77 2.11 -6.60
C VAL A 33 -11.04 2.14 -5.27
N ALA A 34 -11.56 2.88 -4.27
CA ALA A 34 -10.98 2.94 -2.94
C ALA A 34 -11.00 1.58 -2.26
N GLU A 35 -12.17 0.93 -2.22
CA GLU A 35 -12.36 -0.40 -1.65
C GLU A 35 -11.45 -1.44 -2.32
N ALA A 36 -11.46 -1.50 -3.66
CA ALA A 36 -10.60 -2.42 -4.40
C ALA A 36 -9.09 -2.17 -4.15
N THR A 37 -8.68 -0.91 -3.99
CA THR A 37 -7.27 -0.58 -3.69
C THR A 37 -6.89 -1.08 -2.30
N LEU A 38 -7.77 -0.89 -1.30
CA LEU A 38 -7.51 -1.33 0.07
C LEU A 38 -7.55 -2.85 0.21
N ASP A 39 -8.46 -3.53 -0.49
CA ASP A 39 -8.52 -4.99 -0.51
C ASP A 39 -7.22 -5.59 -1.07
N LYS A 40 -6.70 -5.01 -2.15
CA LYS A 40 -5.41 -5.44 -2.73
C LYS A 40 -4.23 -5.11 -1.84
N LEU A 41 -4.29 -3.97 -1.14
CA LEU A 41 -3.27 -3.58 -0.16
C LEU A 41 -3.23 -4.57 1.01
N HIS A 42 -4.37 -5.08 1.46
CA HIS A 42 -4.42 -6.12 2.49
C HIS A 42 -3.92 -7.45 1.94
N ALA A 43 -4.50 -7.92 0.83
CA ALA A 43 -4.15 -9.21 0.24
C ALA A 43 -2.65 -9.36 -0.10
N ASN A 44 -2.00 -8.26 -0.50
CA ASN A 44 -0.61 -8.26 -0.96
C ASN A 44 0.33 -7.44 -0.05
N GLY A 45 -0.13 -7.01 1.13
CA GLY A 45 0.58 -6.01 1.95
C GLY A 45 1.98 -6.42 2.36
N ASN A 46 2.14 -7.69 2.75
CA ASN A 46 3.43 -8.26 3.13
C ASN A 46 4.37 -8.33 1.91
N ASP A 47 3.83 -8.73 0.76
CA ASP A 47 4.58 -8.87 -0.48
C ASP A 47 5.11 -7.53 -1.01
N LEU A 48 4.45 -6.40 -0.71
CA LEU A 48 4.93 -5.07 -1.15
C LEU A 48 6.37 -4.78 -0.72
N PHE A 49 6.79 -5.35 0.42
CA PHE A 49 8.15 -5.24 0.93
C PHE A 49 8.94 -6.52 0.71
N CYS A 50 8.34 -7.69 0.90
CA CYS A 50 9.09 -8.95 0.88
C CYS A 50 9.56 -9.39 -0.51
N VAL A 51 9.02 -8.83 -1.60
CA VAL A 51 9.57 -9.06 -2.96
C VAL A 51 10.71 -8.10 -3.32
N GLN A 52 11.00 -7.10 -2.48
CA GLN A 52 11.95 -6.03 -2.77
C GLN A 52 13.36 -6.47 -2.34
N PRO A 53 14.30 -6.69 -3.27
CA PRO A 53 15.63 -7.22 -2.92
C PRO A 53 16.39 -6.33 -1.93
N GLU A 54 16.31 -5.01 -2.10
CA GLU A 54 16.96 -4.06 -1.19
C GLU A 54 16.33 -4.05 0.21
N TYR A 55 15.02 -4.28 0.32
CA TYR A 55 14.36 -4.41 1.61
C TYR A 55 14.87 -5.66 2.34
N LEU A 56 14.88 -6.81 1.65
CA LEU A 56 15.41 -8.06 2.21
C LEU A 56 16.89 -7.92 2.64
N ALA A 57 17.68 -7.21 1.84
CA ALA A 57 19.09 -6.95 2.15
C ALA A 57 19.27 -6.09 3.42
N CYS A 58 18.35 -5.16 3.71
CA CYS A 58 18.43 -4.38 4.95
C CYS A 58 18.29 -5.23 6.22
N PHE A 59 17.56 -6.34 6.15
CA PHE A 59 17.34 -7.24 7.29
C PHE A 59 18.26 -8.48 7.27
N ASP A 60 18.93 -8.73 6.13
CA ASP A 60 19.70 -9.95 5.87
C ASP A 60 18.85 -11.22 6.04
N ILE A 61 17.70 -11.25 5.35
CA ILE A 61 16.71 -12.34 5.42
C ILE A 61 16.27 -12.80 4.03
N THR A 62 15.66 -13.98 3.97
CA THR A 62 15.01 -14.48 2.75
C THR A 62 13.61 -13.89 2.58
N GLN A 63 13.07 -13.94 1.36
CA GLN A 63 11.68 -13.56 1.09
C GLN A 63 10.69 -14.32 2.00
N GLN A 64 10.86 -15.64 2.14
CA GLN A 64 9.96 -16.44 2.97
C GLN A 64 10.02 -16.04 4.45
N GLN A 65 11.22 -15.70 4.93
CA GLN A 65 11.38 -15.23 6.31
C GLN A 65 10.71 -13.88 6.52
N CYS A 66 10.85 -12.95 5.57
CA CYS A 66 10.12 -11.68 5.58
C CYS A 66 8.60 -11.88 5.63
N ILE A 67 8.06 -12.77 4.79
CA ILE A 67 6.61 -13.06 4.75
C ILE A 67 6.14 -13.58 6.11
N ASN A 68 6.88 -14.53 6.69
CA ASN A 68 6.54 -15.09 8.00
C ASN A 68 6.56 -14.01 9.10
N ASP A 69 7.59 -13.16 9.12
CA ASP A 69 7.73 -12.09 10.11
C ASP A 69 6.63 -11.01 9.96
N MET A 70 6.18 -10.74 8.74
CA MET A 70 5.14 -9.73 8.48
C MET A 70 3.72 -10.25 8.72
N GLN A 71 3.45 -11.53 8.45
CA GLN A 71 2.10 -12.11 8.56
C GLN A 71 1.52 -12.00 9.98
N GLU A 72 2.34 -12.14 11.01
CA GLU A 72 1.90 -11.95 12.41
C GLU A 72 1.51 -10.50 12.73
N ASN A 73 1.99 -9.53 11.94
CA ASN A 73 1.81 -8.09 12.17
C ASN A 73 0.70 -7.47 11.32
N GLU A 74 0.23 -8.19 10.31
CA GLU A 74 -0.73 -7.69 9.32
C GLU A 74 -2.08 -7.32 9.95
N GLU A 75 -2.71 -8.26 10.66
CA GLU A 75 -4.02 -8.06 11.30
C GLU A 75 -3.98 -6.90 12.31
N PHE A 76 -2.88 -6.80 13.06
CA PHE A 76 -2.66 -5.70 13.99
C PHE A 76 -2.59 -4.35 13.28
N CYS A 77 -1.91 -4.29 12.13
CA CYS A 77 -1.77 -3.06 11.36
C CYS A 77 -3.06 -2.65 10.65
N VAL A 78 -3.84 -3.61 10.13
CA VAL A 78 -5.20 -3.37 9.61
C VAL A 78 -6.09 -2.77 10.70
N ALA A 79 -6.17 -3.42 11.87
CA ALA A 79 -7.00 -2.94 12.97
C ALA A 79 -6.59 -1.53 13.44
N LYS A 80 -5.29 -1.23 13.46
CA LYS A 80 -4.76 0.10 13.82
C LYS A 80 -5.17 1.19 12.82
N VAL A 81 -5.06 0.92 11.52
CA VAL A 81 -5.38 1.92 10.51
C VAL A 81 -6.89 2.14 10.42
N GLU A 82 -7.70 1.08 10.51
CA GLU A 82 -9.17 1.20 10.49
C GLU A 82 -9.72 1.93 11.71
N LYS A 83 -9.08 1.80 12.87
CA LYS A 83 -9.42 2.61 14.06
C LYS A 83 -9.13 4.10 13.84
N LYS A 84 -8.12 4.44 13.04
CA LYS A 84 -7.70 5.83 12.79
C LYS A 84 -8.45 6.46 11.62
N LEU A 85 -8.72 5.69 10.58
CA LEU A 85 -9.37 6.05 9.34
C LEU A 85 -10.56 5.10 9.10
N PRO A 86 -11.67 5.29 9.85
CA PRO A 86 -12.81 4.37 9.80
C PRO A 86 -13.59 4.48 8.50
N ASN A 87 -13.48 5.60 7.79
CA ASN A 87 -14.20 5.87 6.57
C ASN A 87 -13.26 5.58 5.39
N LYS A 88 -13.30 4.36 4.83
CA LYS A 88 -12.49 3.91 3.68
C LYS A 88 -12.82 4.67 2.37
N THR A 89 -12.76 5.99 2.42
CA THR A 89 -13.12 6.88 1.31
C THR A 89 -11.93 7.04 0.37
N PHE A 90 -12.22 7.36 -0.88
CA PHE A 90 -11.20 7.58 -1.90
C PHE A 90 -10.15 8.64 -1.50
N ASP A 91 -10.58 9.70 -0.81
CA ASP A 91 -9.69 10.77 -0.38
C ASP A 91 -8.77 10.35 0.78
N GLU A 92 -9.10 9.27 1.50
CA GLU A 92 -8.32 8.74 2.63
C GLU A 92 -7.40 7.56 2.23
N VAL A 93 -7.52 7.02 1.00
CA VAL A 93 -6.74 5.83 0.55
C VAL A 93 -5.22 6.04 0.67
N ASP A 94 -4.73 7.23 0.32
CA ASP A 94 -3.30 7.55 0.39
C ASP A 94 -2.80 7.56 1.85
N ASP A 95 -3.55 8.20 2.75
CA ASP A 95 -3.23 8.24 4.18
C ASP A 95 -3.36 6.85 4.82
N TYR A 96 -4.35 6.07 4.41
CA TYR A 96 -4.52 4.68 4.82
C TYR A 96 -3.29 3.86 4.42
N SER A 97 -2.92 3.93 3.15
CA SER A 97 -1.79 3.16 2.59
C SER A 97 -0.48 3.49 3.30
N LYS A 98 -0.22 4.78 3.52
CA LYS A 98 0.97 5.25 4.26
C LYS A 98 0.99 4.76 5.70
N PHE A 99 -0.15 4.85 6.40
CA PHE A 99 -0.21 4.45 7.81
C PHE A 99 -0.07 2.94 7.98
N TYR A 100 -0.73 2.17 7.10
CA TYR A 100 -0.61 0.71 7.06
C TYR A 100 0.83 0.27 6.74
N ALA A 101 1.44 0.83 5.68
CA ALA A 101 2.84 0.57 5.32
C ALA A 101 3.82 0.90 6.45
N MET A 102 3.66 2.07 7.07
CA MET A 102 4.49 2.47 8.21
C MET A 102 4.32 1.52 9.40
N CYS A 103 3.09 1.06 9.66
CA CYS A 103 2.83 0.08 10.71
C CYS A 103 3.54 -1.24 10.42
N LEU A 104 3.39 -1.80 9.21
CA LEU A 104 4.04 -3.05 8.83
C LEU A 104 5.56 -2.96 8.98
N VAL A 105 6.19 -1.92 8.41
CA VAL A 105 7.64 -1.74 8.48
C VAL A 105 8.10 -1.57 9.93
N THR A 106 7.39 -0.77 10.74
CA THR A 106 7.77 -0.57 12.15
C THR A 106 7.65 -1.86 12.93
N SER A 107 6.54 -2.59 12.78
CA SER A 107 6.32 -3.86 13.47
C SER A 107 7.37 -4.90 13.06
N HIS A 108 7.72 -4.98 11.77
CA HIS A 108 8.79 -5.86 11.31
C HIS A 108 10.16 -5.44 11.86
N VAL A 109 10.47 -4.14 11.95
CA VAL A 109 11.69 -3.69 12.63
C VAL A 109 11.71 -4.12 14.10
N THR A 110 10.56 -4.18 14.78
CA THR A 110 10.50 -4.65 16.18
C THR A 110 10.74 -6.15 16.36
N THR A 111 10.69 -6.97 15.30
CA THR A 111 11.11 -8.37 15.38
C THR A 111 12.63 -8.54 15.26
N HIS A 112 13.34 -7.50 14.85
CA HIS A 112 14.80 -7.47 14.62
C HIS A 112 15.51 -6.37 15.44
N LEU A 113 15.06 -6.13 16.68
CA LEU A 113 15.57 -5.03 17.53
C LEU A 113 17.07 -5.12 17.82
N ASP A 114 17.64 -6.33 17.81
CA ASP A 114 19.08 -6.56 17.97
C ASP A 114 19.92 -6.00 16.80
N LYS A 115 19.30 -5.73 15.66
CA LYS A 115 19.94 -5.19 14.44
C LYS A 115 19.48 -3.77 14.09
N LEU A 116 18.79 -3.07 15.02
CA LEU A 116 18.18 -1.76 14.75
C LEU A 116 19.18 -0.73 14.19
N ASP A 117 20.39 -0.67 14.73
CA ASP A 117 21.45 0.28 14.31
C ASP A 117 21.94 0.04 12.87
N GLN A 118 21.70 -1.17 12.33
CA GLN A 118 22.04 -1.53 10.96
C GLN A 118 20.83 -1.34 10.03
N ILE A 119 19.65 -1.83 10.45
CA ILE A 119 18.42 -1.79 9.67
C ILE A 119 17.94 -0.35 9.45
N GLY A 120 17.92 0.48 10.50
CA GLY A 120 17.37 1.83 10.45
C GLY A 120 18.04 2.72 9.39
N PRO A 121 19.38 2.85 9.39
CA PRO A 121 20.09 3.59 8.35
C PRO A 121 19.95 2.99 6.95
N CYS A 122 19.80 1.66 6.83
CA CYS A 122 19.56 1.01 5.55
C CYS A 122 18.19 1.39 4.97
N LEU A 123 17.12 1.22 5.76
CA LEU A 123 15.76 1.59 5.37
C LEU A 123 15.60 3.06 5.01
N LYS A 124 16.37 3.95 5.63
CA LYS A 124 16.35 5.39 5.29
C LYS A 124 16.87 5.69 3.88
N ARG A 125 17.73 4.84 3.33
CA ARG A 125 18.33 4.98 1.98
C ARG A 125 17.69 4.08 0.93
N LEU A 126 16.83 3.16 1.36
CA LEU A 126 16.13 2.22 0.50
C LEU A 126 15.30 2.96 -0.55
N GLU A 127 15.44 2.54 -1.81
CA GLU A 127 14.52 2.91 -2.88
C GLU A 127 13.72 1.68 -3.28
N LEU A 128 12.39 1.75 -3.14
CA LEU A 128 11.52 0.64 -3.55
C LEU A 128 11.43 0.62 -5.08
N ASP A 129 11.60 -0.57 -5.66
CA ASP A 129 11.36 -0.81 -7.08
C ASP A 129 9.86 -0.57 -7.36
N GLN A 130 9.60 0.49 -8.12
CA GLN A 130 8.25 0.96 -8.42
C GLN A 130 7.48 0.01 -9.35
N ASP A 131 8.19 -0.73 -10.19
CA ASP A 131 7.57 -1.71 -11.09
C ASP A 131 7.15 -2.94 -10.28
N LEU A 132 8.02 -3.45 -9.40
CA LEU A 132 7.68 -4.53 -8.47
C LEU A 132 6.55 -4.15 -7.51
N PHE A 133 6.54 -2.90 -7.04
CA PHE A 133 5.49 -2.38 -6.18
C PHE A 133 4.13 -2.37 -6.90
N ARG A 134 4.09 -1.82 -8.13
CA ARG A 134 2.87 -1.76 -8.95
C ARG A 134 2.37 -3.15 -9.34
N ASP A 135 3.27 -4.04 -9.72
CA ASP A 135 2.92 -5.41 -10.12
C ASP A 135 2.35 -6.18 -8.93
N THR A 136 2.91 -6.00 -7.73
CA THR A 136 2.38 -6.60 -6.50
C THR A 136 1.00 -6.08 -6.13
N LEU A 137 0.75 -4.77 -6.24
CA LEU A 137 -0.60 -4.20 -6.07
C LEU A 137 -1.58 -4.60 -7.18
N SER A 138 -1.11 -5.17 -8.30
CA SER A 138 -1.95 -5.51 -9.44
C SER A 138 -2.36 -6.97 -9.48
N LYS A 139 -1.72 -7.83 -8.69
CA LYS A 139 -2.17 -9.20 -8.40
C LYS A 139 -3.57 -9.20 -7.80
#